data_AF-A0A7S1YE86-F1
#
_entry.id   AF-A0A7S1YE86-F1
#
_cell.length_a   1.000
_cell.length_b   1.000
_cell.length_c   1.000
_cell.angle_alpha   90.00
_cell.angle_beta   90.00
_cell.angle_gamma   90.00
#
_symmetry.space_group_name_H-M   'P 1'
#
loop_
_entity.id
_entity.type
_entity.pdbx_description
1 polymer ?
#
loop_
_entity_poly.entity_id
_entity_poly.type
_entity_poly.pdbx_seq_one_letter_code
_entity_poly.pdbx_strand_id
1 'polypeptide(L)'
;MVQTVQLHRIAERLMTILALLMLHLASSSDKVRLSQHELFTADPEQFSPAAQLFERLDPPDLKDLHLPVVDSSFSAPGKKKKDTYAIIVSYNGLFFPGGYHPNPSITVPTVRGTLGREVERLLESDVSLSTAGRTDAGVSAKAVLFSFKTYQDIDSIEAFLGKLNDACTPQGMTIHSVELVDKSFHATFSTKSREYIYVLPVHRSFQSGAQVARAVQNQLDQVVGEELDFFGMSKGKIETIDSLCTLQTATCCWFDGSMAASENLPFTFAEVWPTVTTPEFPGCLVFRFKANRFLKRMVRKMINSVLQEATLPKGCWRDRIMAKERGDNHPAPGEGLCFWRAYV
;
A
#
# COMPACT_ATOMS: atom_id res chain seq x y z
N MET A 1 1.44 41.28 -4.77
CA MET A 1 0.61 41.25 -3.54
C MET A 1 -0.69 40.46 -3.71
N VAL A 2 -1.43 40.60 -4.82
CA VAL A 2 -2.73 39.90 -5.01
C VAL A 2 -2.59 38.38 -5.15
N GLN A 3 -1.54 37.86 -5.80
CA GLN A 3 -1.30 36.41 -5.93
C GLN A 3 -0.95 35.71 -4.60
N THR A 4 -0.26 36.39 -3.69
CA THR A 4 0.16 35.84 -2.40
C THR A 4 -1.02 35.66 -1.43
N VAL A 5 -1.99 36.60 -1.49
CA VAL A 5 -3.23 36.52 -0.71
C VAL A 5 -4.16 35.41 -1.23
N GLN A 6 -4.14 35.14 -2.54
CA GLN A 6 -4.89 34.05 -3.14
C GLN A 6 -4.33 32.67 -2.74
N LEU A 7 -3.01 32.49 -2.76
CA LEU A 7 -2.35 31.28 -2.26
C LEU A 7 -2.55 31.04 -0.76
N HIS A 8 -2.54 32.10 0.05
CA HIS A 8 -2.80 31.99 1.48
C HIS A 8 -4.24 31.53 1.77
N ARG A 9 -5.23 32.05 1.04
CA ARG A 9 -6.63 31.60 1.11
C ARG A 9 -6.84 30.18 0.58
N ILE A 10 -6.01 29.74 -0.37
CA ILE A 10 -5.99 28.35 -0.86
C ILE A 10 -5.39 27.41 0.19
N ALA A 11 -4.32 27.80 0.87
CA ALA A 11 -3.72 27.04 1.96
C ALA A 11 -4.64 26.98 3.20
N GLU A 12 -5.31 28.07 3.57
CA GLU A 12 -6.34 28.06 4.63
C GLU A 12 -7.52 27.16 4.25
N ARG A 13 -7.96 27.16 2.98
CA ARG A 13 -9.00 26.24 2.50
C ARG A 13 -8.53 24.80 2.44
N LEU A 14 -7.28 24.53 2.10
CA LEU A 14 -6.70 23.18 2.10
C LEU A 14 -6.45 22.66 3.51
N MET A 15 -6.07 23.52 4.45
CA MET A 15 -6.02 23.20 5.88
C MET A 15 -7.43 23.01 6.45
N THR A 16 -8.42 23.77 5.97
CA THR A 16 -9.84 23.55 6.31
C THR A 16 -10.37 22.27 5.67
N ILE A 17 -9.91 21.87 4.49
CA ILE A 17 -10.29 20.62 3.81
C ILE A 17 -9.58 19.42 4.45
N LEU A 18 -8.30 19.54 4.81
CA LEU A 18 -7.59 18.58 5.64
C LEU A 18 -8.24 18.51 7.02
N ALA A 19 -8.65 19.63 7.61
CA ALA A 19 -9.37 19.66 8.88
C ALA A 19 -10.80 19.12 8.77
N LEU A 20 -11.51 19.28 7.64
CA LEU A 20 -12.84 18.73 7.39
C LEU A 20 -12.77 17.24 7.02
N LEU A 21 -11.75 16.81 6.27
CA LEU A 21 -11.40 15.40 6.08
C LEU A 21 -11.03 14.78 7.44
N MET A 22 -10.22 15.47 8.24
CA MET A 22 -9.85 15.03 9.59
C MET A 22 -11.02 15.11 10.58
N LEU A 23 -11.97 16.03 10.44
CA LEU A 23 -13.18 16.15 11.27
C LEU A 23 -14.23 15.11 10.89
N HIS A 24 -14.38 14.79 9.61
CA HIS A 24 -15.22 13.68 9.14
C HIS A 24 -14.61 12.31 9.53
N LEU A 25 -13.28 12.22 9.55
CA LEU A 25 -12.55 11.07 10.08
C LEU A 25 -12.42 11.05 11.61
N ALA A 26 -12.66 12.17 12.30
CA ALA A 26 -12.65 12.28 13.76
C ALA A 26 -14.05 12.21 14.38
N SER A 27 -15.12 12.44 13.62
CA SER A 27 -16.50 12.22 14.09
C SER A 27 -16.88 10.74 14.16
N SER A 28 -15.99 9.83 13.73
CA SER A 28 -16.08 8.38 14.00
C SER A 28 -15.37 7.99 15.30
N SER A 29 -15.19 8.94 16.24
CA SER A 29 -14.72 8.67 17.60
C SER A 29 -15.72 7.93 18.49
N ASP A 30 -16.88 7.53 17.97
CA ASP A 30 -17.72 6.56 18.65
C ASP A 30 -17.21 5.14 18.40
N LYS A 31 -16.62 4.57 19.44
CA LYS A 31 -16.28 3.15 19.56
C LYS A 31 -17.56 2.30 19.45
N VAL A 32 -18.06 2.12 18.24
CA VAL A 32 -18.95 0.99 17.94
C VAL A 32 -18.02 -0.15 17.51
N ARG A 33 -17.80 -1.09 18.43
CA ARG A 33 -17.30 -2.42 18.07
C ARG A 33 -18.39 -3.07 17.21
N LEU A 34 -18.34 -2.84 15.90
CA LEU A 34 -19.09 -3.63 14.95
C LEU A 34 -18.61 -5.08 15.08
N SER A 35 -19.57 -5.99 15.19
CA SER A 35 -19.30 -7.41 15.33
C SER A 35 -18.68 -7.94 14.03
N GLN A 36 -17.85 -8.98 14.14
CA GLN A 36 -17.09 -9.52 13.00
C GLN A 36 -18.00 -9.85 11.80
N HIS A 37 -19.26 -10.24 12.03
CA HIS A 37 -20.23 -10.53 10.98
C HIS A 37 -20.70 -9.30 10.18
N GLU A 38 -20.71 -8.10 10.78
CA GLU A 38 -21.16 -6.86 10.12
C GLU A 38 -20.08 -6.27 9.17
N LEU A 39 -18.80 -6.57 9.42
CA LEU A 39 -17.69 -6.18 8.53
C LEU A 39 -17.61 -7.02 7.26
N PHE A 40 -18.04 -8.30 7.32
CA PHE A 40 -18.11 -9.18 6.14
C PHE A 40 -19.39 -8.99 5.31
N THR A 41 -20.38 -8.23 5.84
CA THR A 41 -21.64 -7.90 5.14
C THR A 41 -21.79 -6.40 4.88
N ALA A 42 -20.74 -5.59 5.11
CA ALA A 42 -20.80 -4.16 4.95
C ALA A 42 -21.10 -3.82 3.48
N ASP A 43 -22.15 -3.04 3.28
CA ASP A 43 -22.54 -2.49 1.98
C ASP A 43 -21.34 -1.77 1.35
N PRO A 44 -20.91 -2.14 0.13
CA PRO A 44 -19.82 -1.47 -0.58
C PRO A 44 -19.95 0.06 -0.58
N GLU A 45 -21.18 0.60 -0.51
CA GLU A 45 -21.44 2.04 -0.43
C GLU A 45 -20.93 2.72 0.86
N GLN A 46 -20.56 1.97 1.90
CA GLN A 46 -20.05 2.52 3.17
C GLN A 46 -18.53 2.77 3.19
N PHE A 47 -17.80 2.29 2.18
CA PHE A 47 -16.34 2.45 2.12
C PHE A 47 -15.93 3.72 1.37
N SER A 48 -14.76 4.28 1.70
CA SER A 48 -14.20 5.37 0.90
C SER A 48 -14.05 4.94 -0.57
N PRO A 49 -14.26 5.86 -1.55
CA PRO A 49 -14.13 5.54 -2.97
C PRO A 49 -12.77 4.89 -3.33
N ALA A 50 -11.71 5.23 -2.60
CA ALA A 50 -10.38 4.64 -2.80
C ALA A 50 -10.33 3.15 -2.41
N ALA A 51 -10.95 2.76 -1.28
CA ALA A 51 -10.98 1.36 -0.87
C ALA A 51 -11.81 0.50 -1.84
N GLN A 52 -12.98 1.00 -2.26
CA GLN A 52 -13.83 0.33 -3.26
C GLN A 52 -13.11 0.19 -4.62
N LEU A 53 -12.40 1.24 -5.05
CA LEU A 53 -11.56 1.21 -6.24
C LEU A 53 -10.53 0.09 -6.15
N PHE A 54 -9.75 0.04 -5.06
CA PHE A 54 -8.72 -0.99 -4.93
C PHE A 54 -9.32 -2.38 -4.83
N GLU A 55 -10.52 -2.58 -4.32
CA GLU A 55 -11.15 -3.90 -4.35
C GLU A 55 -11.39 -4.37 -5.78
N ARG A 56 -11.93 -3.49 -6.63
CA ARG A 56 -12.34 -3.78 -8.01
C ARG A 56 -11.23 -3.72 -9.06
N LEU A 57 -10.09 -3.10 -8.75
CA LEU A 57 -8.95 -3.05 -9.66
C LEU A 57 -8.33 -4.44 -9.85
N ASP A 58 -7.93 -4.77 -11.07
CA ASP A 58 -7.13 -5.96 -11.30
C ASP A 58 -5.72 -5.81 -10.70
N PRO A 59 -5.08 -6.92 -10.26
CA PRO A 59 -3.68 -6.88 -9.92
C PRO A 59 -2.82 -6.50 -11.14
N PRO A 60 -1.62 -5.94 -10.92
CA PRO A 60 -0.68 -5.72 -12.02
C PRO A 60 -0.26 -7.04 -12.67
N ASP A 61 0.31 -6.97 -13.88
CA ASP A 61 0.92 -8.15 -14.51
C ASP A 61 1.99 -8.74 -13.59
N LEU A 62 1.78 -9.98 -13.17
CA LEU A 62 2.62 -10.70 -12.24
C LEU A 62 3.90 -11.25 -12.90
N LYS A 63 3.97 -11.28 -14.24
CA LYS A 63 5.15 -11.73 -14.98
C LYS A 63 6.39 -10.88 -14.72
N ASP A 64 6.18 -9.60 -14.38
CA ASP A 64 7.25 -8.65 -14.06
C ASP A 64 7.99 -8.98 -12.74
N LEU A 65 7.48 -9.90 -11.91
CA LEU A 65 8.08 -10.23 -10.62
C LEU A 65 9.36 -11.09 -10.74
N HIS A 66 9.60 -11.72 -11.90
CA HIS A 66 10.76 -12.56 -12.24
C HIS A 66 11.31 -13.37 -11.05
N LEU A 67 10.47 -14.22 -10.47
CA LEU A 67 10.87 -15.07 -9.35
C LEU A 67 11.92 -16.10 -9.79
N PRO A 68 12.93 -16.41 -8.96
CA PRO A 68 13.92 -17.45 -9.24
C PRO A 68 13.32 -18.84 -9.00
N VAL A 69 12.34 -19.20 -9.83
CA VAL A 69 11.64 -20.49 -9.78
C VAL A 69 12.62 -21.62 -10.09
N VAL A 70 12.52 -22.70 -9.34
CA VAL A 70 13.35 -23.90 -9.54
C VAL A 70 12.47 -25.09 -9.87
N ASP A 71 12.92 -25.94 -10.79
CA ASP A 71 12.24 -27.19 -11.09
C ASP A 71 12.35 -28.15 -9.89
N SER A 72 11.23 -28.78 -9.53
CA SER A 72 11.15 -29.79 -8.47
C SER A 72 11.84 -31.12 -8.84
N SER A 73 12.49 -31.20 -10.00
CA SER A 73 12.84 -32.46 -10.67
C SER A 73 14.07 -33.20 -10.12
N PHE A 74 14.78 -32.72 -9.11
CA PHE A 74 15.90 -33.45 -8.52
C PHE A 74 16.08 -33.22 -7.01
N SER A 75 15.76 -34.24 -6.21
CA SER A 75 16.25 -34.38 -4.83
C SER A 75 17.03 -35.70 -4.70
N ALA A 76 18.31 -35.60 -4.34
CA ALA A 76 19.11 -36.77 -4.00
C ALA A 76 18.51 -37.50 -2.78
N PRO A 77 18.42 -38.84 -2.79
CA PRO A 77 17.81 -39.59 -1.69
C PRO A 77 18.61 -39.43 -0.38
N GLY A 78 17.91 -39.14 0.73
CA GLY A 78 18.43 -39.33 2.09
C GLY A 78 18.56 -38.12 3.01
N LYS A 79 18.30 -36.87 2.56
CA LYS A 79 18.21 -35.70 3.45
C LYS A 79 16.92 -34.92 3.22
N LYS A 80 16.09 -34.75 4.27
CA LYS A 80 14.99 -33.78 4.26
C LYS A 80 15.56 -32.39 3.95
N LYS A 81 15.19 -31.84 2.80
CA LYS A 81 15.61 -30.51 2.37
C LYS A 81 14.61 -29.49 2.92
N LYS A 82 15.11 -28.33 3.33
CA LYS A 82 14.25 -27.20 3.66
C LYS A 82 13.98 -26.40 2.39
N ASP A 83 12.82 -26.60 1.78
CA ASP A 83 12.44 -25.88 0.57
C ASP A 83 11.93 -24.48 0.90
N THR A 84 12.06 -23.59 -0.08
CA THR A 84 11.66 -22.17 0.03
C THR A 84 10.60 -21.90 -1.00
N TYR A 85 9.48 -21.35 -0.56
CA TYR A 85 8.36 -21.01 -1.40
C TYR A 85 8.13 -19.51 -1.39
N ALA A 86 7.82 -18.95 -2.57
CA ALA A 86 7.32 -17.59 -2.73
C ALA A 86 5.80 -17.62 -2.91
N ILE A 87 5.10 -16.65 -2.32
CA ILE A 87 3.66 -16.49 -2.45
C ILE A 87 3.37 -15.06 -2.89
N ILE A 88 2.56 -14.88 -3.95
CA ILE A 88 2.03 -13.56 -4.33
C ILE A 88 0.60 -13.42 -3.80
N VAL A 89 0.34 -12.34 -3.07
CA VAL A 89 -0.90 -12.13 -2.33
C VAL A 89 -1.49 -10.75 -2.63
N SER A 90 -2.81 -10.71 -2.82
CA SER A 90 -3.61 -9.50 -2.70
C SER A 90 -4.52 -9.57 -1.47
N TYR A 91 -4.88 -8.41 -0.94
CA TYR A 91 -5.88 -8.31 0.13
C TYR A 91 -6.51 -6.92 0.19
N ASN A 92 -7.76 -6.88 0.65
CA ASN A 92 -8.45 -5.66 1.02
C ASN A 92 -8.09 -5.29 2.47
N GLY A 93 -7.43 -4.14 2.65
CA GLY A 93 -6.90 -3.68 3.94
C GLY A 93 -7.96 -3.46 5.02
N LEU A 94 -9.24 -3.31 4.63
CA LEU A 94 -10.36 -3.14 5.55
C LEU A 94 -10.62 -4.40 6.41
N PHE A 95 -10.28 -5.59 5.91
CA PHE A 95 -10.36 -6.84 6.67
C PHE A 95 -9.22 -7.00 7.69
N PHE A 96 -8.22 -6.10 7.68
CA PHE A 96 -7.02 -6.20 8.51
C PHE A 96 -6.81 -4.95 9.38
N PRO A 97 -7.69 -4.67 10.35
CA PRO A 97 -7.56 -3.51 11.23
C PRO A 97 -6.34 -3.60 12.17
N GLY A 98 -5.74 -4.77 12.33
CA GLY A 98 -4.44 -4.94 13.01
C GLY A 98 -3.23 -4.63 12.12
N GLY A 99 -3.43 -4.36 10.82
CA GLY A 99 -2.36 -4.23 9.83
C GLY A 99 -1.60 -5.53 9.65
N TYR A 100 -0.28 -5.44 9.48
CA TYR A 100 0.53 -6.62 9.21
C TYR A 100 0.83 -7.50 10.43
N HIS A 101 1.22 -6.94 11.60
CA HIS A 101 1.76 -7.71 12.73
C HIS A 101 0.69 -8.03 13.77
N PRO A 102 0.59 -9.29 14.26
CA PRO A 102 -0.19 -9.63 15.44
C PRO A 102 0.23 -8.80 16.66
N ASN A 103 -0.74 -8.34 17.44
CA ASN A 103 -0.50 -7.74 18.73
C ASN A 103 -1.03 -8.68 19.83
N PRO A 104 -0.19 -9.20 20.74
CA PRO A 104 -0.64 -10.07 21.83
C PRO A 104 -1.73 -9.44 22.72
N SER A 105 -1.81 -8.11 22.78
CA SER A 105 -2.78 -7.39 23.61
C SER A 105 -4.12 -7.10 22.91
N ILE A 106 -4.27 -7.39 21.61
CA ILE A 106 -5.49 -7.11 20.84
C ILE A 106 -5.73 -8.22 19.81
N THR A 107 -6.86 -8.92 19.95
CA THR A 107 -7.32 -9.92 18.98
C THR A 107 -8.03 -9.26 17.80
N VAL A 108 -7.26 -8.66 16.89
CA VAL A 108 -7.74 -8.16 15.60
C VAL A 108 -7.08 -8.92 14.44
N PRO A 109 -7.77 -9.15 13.31
CA PRO A 109 -7.17 -9.78 12.16
C PRO A 109 -5.95 -9.01 11.65
N THR A 110 -4.92 -9.77 11.24
CA THR A 110 -3.69 -9.23 10.67
C THR A 110 -3.27 -10.04 9.46
N VAL A 111 -2.62 -9.39 8.51
CA VAL A 111 -2.20 -10.03 7.25
C VAL A 111 -1.28 -11.22 7.53
N ARG A 112 -0.26 -11.04 8.38
CA ARG A 112 0.67 -12.12 8.72
C ARG A 112 0.01 -13.22 9.53
N GLY A 113 -0.88 -12.88 10.47
CA GLY A 113 -1.56 -13.85 11.31
C GLY A 113 -2.52 -14.74 10.51
N THR A 114 -3.30 -14.15 9.60
CA THR A 114 -4.23 -14.88 8.74
C THR A 114 -3.48 -15.81 7.78
N LEU A 115 -2.55 -15.28 6.98
CA LEU A 115 -1.80 -16.10 6.03
C LEU A 115 -0.96 -17.18 6.74
N GLY A 116 -0.28 -16.81 7.83
CA GLY A 116 0.55 -17.73 8.62
C GLY A 116 -0.25 -18.91 9.11
N ARG A 117 -1.38 -18.66 9.78
CA ARG A 117 -2.25 -19.72 10.31
C ARG A 117 -2.72 -20.68 9.22
N GLU A 118 -3.14 -20.18 8.06
CA GLU A 118 -3.62 -21.07 6.99
C GLU A 118 -2.49 -21.89 6.35
N VAL A 119 -1.29 -21.31 6.19
CA VAL A 119 -0.11 -22.05 5.71
C VAL A 119 0.30 -23.11 6.73
N GLU A 120 0.37 -22.76 8.03
CA GLU A 120 0.71 -23.70 9.11
C GLU A 120 -0.30 -24.84 9.22
N ARG A 121 -1.59 -24.52 9.08
CA ARG A 121 -2.68 -25.51 9.11
C ARG A 121 -2.57 -26.50 7.94
N LEU A 122 -2.29 -26.02 6.73
CA LEU A 122 -2.20 -26.89 5.55
C LEU A 122 -0.92 -27.72 5.51
N LEU A 123 0.17 -27.22 6.11
CA LEU A 123 1.44 -27.94 6.21
C LEU A 123 1.58 -28.76 7.50
N GLU A 124 0.64 -28.63 8.43
CA GLU A 124 0.70 -29.21 9.78
C GLU A 124 2.06 -28.96 10.47
N SER A 125 2.60 -27.75 10.27
CA SER A 125 3.91 -27.35 10.79
C SER A 125 4.05 -25.84 10.91
N ASP A 126 4.82 -25.40 11.91
CA ASP A 126 5.09 -23.98 12.13
C ASP A 126 5.90 -23.38 10.97
N VAL A 127 5.49 -22.20 10.50
CA VAL A 127 6.20 -21.50 9.42
C VAL A 127 6.52 -20.05 9.78
N SER A 128 7.74 -19.64 9.45
CA SER A 128 8.12 -18.23 9.50
C SER A 128 7.89 -17.58 8.15
N LEU A 129 6.91 -16.68 8.09
CA LEU A 129 6.65 -15.85 6.91
C LEU A 129 7.55 -14.61 6.90
N SER A 130 8.20 -14.38 5.76
CA SER A 130 8.82 -13.11 5.40
C SER A 130 7.99 -12.39 4.33
N THR A 131 8.17 -11.07 4.19
CA THR A 131 7.42 -10.26 3.20
C THR A 131 8.29 -9.20 2.53
N ALA A 132 7.96 -8.85 1.29
CA ALA A 132 8.55 -7.73 0.58
C ALA A 132 8.17 -6.38 1.20
N GLY A 133 7.03 -6.27 1.88
CA GLY A 133 6.56 -5.04 2.50
C GLY A 133 5.47 -5.27 3.55
N ARG A 134 5.63 -4.62 4.71
CA ARG A 134 4.61 -4.58 5.76
C ARG A 134 3.65 -3.43 5.46
N THR A 135 2.36 -3.64 5.66
CA THR A 135 1.31 -2.63 5.53
C THR A 135 0.76 -2.21 6.89
N ASP A 136 0.38 -0.93 7.01
CA ASP A 136 -0.37 -0.44 8.17
C ASP A 136 -1.84 -0.92 8.09
N ALA A 137 -2.59 -0.75 9.18
CA ALA A 137 -4.03 -0.99 9.19
C ALA A 137 -4.77 -0.20 8.10
N GLY A 138 -5.71 -0.85 7.42
CA GLY A 138 -6.53 -0.26 6.35
C GLY A 138 -5.85 -0.16 4.99
N VAL A 139 -4.55 -0.47 4.87
CA VAL A 139 -3.81 -0.41 3.60
C VAL A 139 -4.03 -1.71 2.83
N SER A 140 -4.47 -1.60 1.57
CA SER A 140 -4.68 -2.76 0.67
C SER A 140 -3.39 -3.21 -0.02
N ALA A 141 -3.42 -4.38 -0.65
CA ALA A 141 -2.32 -4.85 -1.51
C ALA A 141 -2.85 -5.61 -2.73
N LYS A 142 -2.16 -5.50 -3.86
CA LYS A 142 -2.48 -6.20 -5.11
C LYS A 142 -1.50 -7.29 -5.50
N ALA A 143 -0.22 -7.10 -5.24
CA ALA A 143 0.80 -8.11 -5.49
C ALA A 143 1.93 -8.00 -4.47
N VAL A 144 1.62 -8.16 -3.19
CA VAL A 144 2.66 -8.24 -2.16
C VAL A 144 3.24 -9.65 -2.14
N LEU A 145 4.57 -9.71 -2.09
CA LEU A 145 5.33 -10.94 -2.10
C LEU A 145 5.63 -11.40 -0.67
N PHE A 146 5.40 -12.67 -0.41
CA PHE A 146 5.77 -13.39 0.80
C PHE A 146 6.72 -14.53 0.48
N SER A 147 7.47 -15.00 1.48
CA SER A 147 8.16 -16.28 1.38
C SER A 147 8.17 -17.02 2.70
N PHE A 148 8.14 -18.35 2.65
CA PHE A 148 8.28 -19.22 3.80
C PHE A 148 9.20 -20.40 3.46
N LYS A 149 9.66 -21.10 4.50
CA LYS A 149 10.49 -22.29 4.35
C LYS A 149 9.88 -23.46 5.12
N THR A 150 9.85 -24.64 4.51
CA THR A 150 9.27 -25.84 5.11
C THR A 150 10.13 -27.08 4.84
N TYR A 151 10.01 -28.08 5.71
CA TYR A 151 10.54 -29.43 5.48
C TYR A 151 9.46 -30.41 5.01
N GLN A 152 8.23 -29.93 4.87
CA GLN A 152 7.09 -30.70 4.39
C GLN A 152 7.03 -30.60 2.87
N ASP A 153 6.75 -31.73 2.25
CA ASP A 153 6.57 -31.81 0.81
C ASP A 153 5.20 -31.21 0.44
N ILE A 154 5.17 -30.44 -0.65
CA ILE A 154 3.93 -29.94 -1.25
C ILE A 154 3.75 -30.70 -2.56
N ASP A 155 3.01 -31.80 -2.51
CA ASP A 155 2.86 -32.72 -3.64
C ASP A 155 2.25 -32.06 -4.89
N SER A 156 1.34 -31.11 -4.67
CA SER A 156 0.72 -30.34 -5.73
C SER A 156 0.58 -28.88 -5.30
N ILE A 157 1.32 -28.02 -6.00
CA ILE A 157 1.27 -26.56 -5.84
C ILE A 157 -0.12 -26.02 -6.16
N GLU A 158 -0.75 -26.54 -7.21
CA GLU A 158 -2.11 -26.16 -7.61
C GLU A 158 -3.13 -26.51 -6.52
N ALA A 159 -3.08 -27.73 -5.97
CA ALA A 159 -3.99 -28.12 -4.89
C ALA A 159 -3.74 -27.33 -3.61
N PHE A 160 -2.48 -27.02 -3.30
CA PHE A 160 -2.11 -26.20 -2.14
C PHE A 160 -2.62 -24.75 -2.30
N LEU A 161 -2.45 -24.16 -3.49
CA LEU A 161 -2.95 -22.84 -3.85
C LEU A 161 -4.49 -22.79 -3.76
N GLY A 162 -5.19 -23.80 -4.28
CA GLY A 162 -6.65 -23.91 -4.18
C GLY A 162 -7.13 -23.92 -2.73
N LYS A 163 -6.55 -24.79 -1.89
CA LYS A 163 -6.88 -24.87 -0.45
C LYS A 163 -6.58 -23.58 0.30
N LEU A 164 -5.48 -22.89 -0.04
CA LEU A 164 -5.17 -21.58 0.54
C LEU A 164 -6.22 -20.54 0.14
N ASN A 165 -6.64 -20.50 -1.13
CA ASN A 165 -7.67 -19.57 -1.59
C ASN A 165 -9.02 -19.85 -0.96
N ASP A 166 -9.43 -21.12 -0.82
CA ASP A 166 -10.67 -21.50 -0.14
C ASP A 166 -10.71 -20.97 1.30
N ALA A 167 -9.57 -20.98 2.00
CA ALA A 167 -9.45 -20.50 3.37
C ALA A 167 -9.27 -18.98 3.48
N CYS A 168 -8.51 -18.36 2.57
CA CYS A 168 -8.11 -16.94 2.66
C CYS A 168 -9.12 -15.98 2.02
N THR A 169 -9.80 -16.38 0.95
CA THR A 169 -10.71 -15.50 0.20
C THR A 169 -11.85 -14.98 1.08
N PRO A 170 -12.53 -15.81 1.91
CA PRO A 170 -13.53 -15.31 2.85
C PRO A 170 -12.99 -14.32 3.90
N GLN A 171 -11.67 -14.26 4.09
CA GLN A 171 -10.99 -13.36 5.01
C GLN A 171 -10.45 -12.10 4.32
N GLY A 172 -10.85 -11.85 3.06
CA GLY A 172 -10.46 -10.66 2.30
C GLY A 172 -9.05 -10.74 1.68
N MET A 173 -8.53 -11.95 1.45
CA MET A 173 -7.19 -12.19 0.90
C MET A 173 -7.24 -13.22 -0.24
N THR A 174 -6.60 -12.91 -1.37
CA THR A 174 -6.48 -13.83 -2.50
C THR A 174 -5.01 -14.16 -2.74
N ILE A 175 -4.73 -15.44 -2.93
CA ILE A 175 -3.41 -15.97 -3.25
C ILE A 175 -3.34 -16.17 -4.77
N HIS A 176 -2.43 -15.46 -5.42
CA HIS A 176 -2.30 -15.49 -6.88
C HIS A 176 -1.36 -16.60 -7.36
N SER A 177 -0.31 -16.88 -6.58
CA SER A 177 0.63 -17.95 -6.91
C SER A 177 1.35 -18.46 -5.66
N VAL A 178 1.79 -19.71 -5.74
CA VAL A 178 2.76 -20.32 -4.83
C VAL A 178 3.83 -20.94 -5.73
N GLU A 179 5.10 -20.59 -5.52
CA GLU A 179 6.20 -21.01 -6.39
C GLU A 179 7.34 -21.58 -5.55
N LEU A 180 7.89 -22.74 -5.95
CA LEU A 180 9.14 -23.24 -5.41
C LEU A 180 10.29 -22.41 -5.97
N VAL A 181 11.10 -21.82 -5.09
CA VAL A 181 12.16 -20.88 -5.48
C VAL A 181 13.51 -21.30 -4.91
N ASP A 182 14.58 -20.67 -5.40
CA ASP A 182 15.93 -20.90 -4.88
C ASP A 182 15.98 -20.76 -3.34
N LYS A 183 16.72 -21.67 -2.69
CA LYS A 183 16.83 -21.75 -1.21
C LYS A 183 17.35 -20.47 -0.54
N SER A 184 18.07 -19.62 -1.28
CA SER A 184 18.60 -18.35 -0.81
C SER A 184 17.56 -17.22 -0.85
N PHE A 185 16.43 -17.42 -1.53
CA PHE A 185 15.37 -16.43 -1.67
C PHE A 185 14.78 -16.04 -0.31
N HIS A 186 14.54 -14.74 -0.15
CA HIS A 186 13.89 -14.18 1.01
C HIS A 186 13.11 -12.93 0.60
N ALA A 187 11.78 -12.93 0.73
CA ALA A 187 10.94 -11.86 0.18
C ALA A 187 11.37 -10.44 0.61
N THR A 188 11.85 -10.25 1.84
CA THR A 188 12.36 -8.92 2.26
C THR A 188 13.66 -8.50 1.57
N PHE A 189 14.64 -9.41 1.46
CA PHE A 189 16.02 -9.09 1.06
C PHE A 189 16.25 -9.27 -0.44
N SER A 190 15.50 -10.18 -1.07
CA SER A 190 15.51 -10.37 -2.51
C SER A 190 14.72 -9.28 -3.24
N THR A 191 13.80 -8.56 -2.58
CA THR A 191 13.09 -7.43 -3.23
C THR A 191 13.98 -6.20 -3.36
N LYS A 192 14.22 -5.80 -4.61
CA LYS A 192 14.95 -4.59 -5.03
C LYS A 192 14.12 -3.32 -4.91
N SER A 193 12.83 -3.38 -5.25
CA SER A 193 11.94 -2.20 -5.21
C SER A 193 10.51 -2.56 -4.80
N ARG A 194 9.79 -1.56 -4.28
CA ARG A 194 8.36 -1.64 -3.97
C ARG A 194 7.65 -0.49 -4.65
N GLU A 195 6.42 -0.74 -5.06
CA GLU A 195 5.57 0.26 -5.69
C GLU A 195 4.25 0.37 -4.94
N TYR A 196 3.85 1.61 -4.70
CA TYR A 196 2.61 1.97 -4.02
C TYR A 196 1.79 2.90 -4.90
N ILE A 197 0.48 2.72 -4.86
CA ILE A 197 -0.49 3.66 -5.42
C ILE A 197 -1.29 4.24 -4.27
N TYR A 198 -1.46 5.56 -4.26
CA TYR A 198 -2.35 6.23 -3.34
C TYR A 198 -3.42 7.01 -4.10
N VAL A 199 -4.68 6.87 -3.69
CA VAL A 199 -5.81 7.57 -4.28
C VAL A 199 -6.43 8.47 -3.22
N LEU A 200 -6.48 9.76 -3.53
CA LEU A 200 -7.09 10.78 -2.70
C LEU A 200 -8.32 11.35 -3.42
N PRO A 201 -9.54 10.88 -3.09
CA PRO A 201 -10.77 11.50 -3.58
C PRO A 201 -10.82 12.97 -3.19
N VAL A 202 -11.19 13.83 -4.13
CA VAL A 202 -11.24 15.28 -3.96
C VAL A 202 -12.67 15.73 -4.00
N HIS A 203 -13.11 16.39 -2.92
CA HIS A 203 -14.48 16.86 -2.80
C HIS A 203 -14.80 17.93 -3.85
N ARG A 204 -16.03 17.93 -4.39
CA ARG A 204 -16.49 18.83 -5.48
C ARG A 204 -16.33 20.33 -5.18
N SER A 205 -16.28 20.72 -3.91
CA SER A 205 -16.03 22.11 -3.50
C SER A 205 -14.60 22.56 -3.78
N PHE A 206 -13.69 21.62 -4.04
CA PHE A 206 -12.30 21.89 -4.36
C PHE A 206 -12.11 22.01 -5.86
N GLN A 207 -12.15 23.24 -6.35
CA GLN A 207 -11.78 23.57 -7.72
C GLN A 207 -10.24 23.56 -7.81
N SER A 208 -9.67 23.05 -8.91
CA SER A 208 -8.23 23.04 -9.26
C SER A 208 -7.42 21.77 -8.97
N GLY A 209 -8.03 20.58 -9.03
CA GLY A 209 -7.31 19.30 -8.88
C GLY A 209 -6.08 19.16 -9.80
N ALA A 210 -6.20 19.51 -11.08
CA ALA A 210 -5.07 19.50 -12.02
C ALA A 210 -3.93 20.48 -11.65
N GLN A 211 -4.27 21.65 -11.08
CA GLN A 211 -3.26 22.61 -10.63
C GLN A 211 -2.52 22.08 -9.40
N VAL A 212 -3.23 21.47 -8.46
CA VAL A 212 -2.61 20.83 -7.29
C VAL A 212 -1.72 19.68 -7.70
N ALA A 213 -2.18 18.80 -8.59
CA ALA A 213 -1.37 17.69 -9.11
C ALA A 213 -0.05 18.21 -9.70
N ARG A 214 -0.11 19.29 -10.51
CA ARG A 214 1.09 19.93 -11.08
C ARG A 214 2.01 20.51 -10.01
N ALA A 215 1.46 21.21 -9.02
CA ALA A 215 2.26 21.78 -7.93
C ALA A 215 2.94 20.68 -7.10
N VAL A 216 2.24 19.58 -6.83
CA VAL A 216 2.78 18.40 -6.14
C VAL A 216 3.85 17.73 -7.00
N GLN A 217 3.61 17.50 -8.29
CA GLN A 217 4.57 16.88 -9.20
C GLN A 217 5.89 17.66 -9.20
N ASN A 218 5.83 18.99 -9.29
CA ASN A 218 7.02 19.85 -9.22
C ASN A 218 7.83 19.69 -7.91
N GLN A 219 7.19 19.32 -6.80
CA GLN A 219 7.88 19.03 -5.54
C GLN A 219 8.49 17.63 -5.52
N LEU A 220 7.80 16.64 -6.13
CA LEU A 220 8.30 15.28 -6.26
C LEU A 220 9.53 15.20 -7.17
N ASP A 221 9.53 15.92 -8.29
CA ASP A 221 10.61 15.93 -9.28
C ASP A 221 11.96 16.37 -8.68
N GLN A 222 11.95 17.13 -7.58
CA GLN A 222 13.16 17.61 -6.90
C GLN A 222 13.89 16.53 -6.09
N VAL A 223 13.28 15.35 -5.90
CA VAL A 223 13.83 14.29 -5.03
C VAL A 223 13.91 12.93 -5.71
N VAL A 224 13.29 12.76 -6.88
CA VAL A 224 13.36 11.51 -7.65
C VAL A 224 14.77 11.27 -8.17
N GLY A 225 15.24 10.02 -8.08
CA GLY A 225 16.55 9.59 -8.55
C GLY A 225 17.69 9.80 -7.55
N GLU A 226 17.47 10.57 -6.48
CA GLU A 226 18.48 10.80 -5.45
C GLU A 226 18.31 9.86 -4.26
N GLU A 227 19.43 9.44 -3.66
CA GLU A 227 19.43 8.75 -2.37
C GLU A 227 19.38 9.80 -1.25
N LEU A 228 18.24 9.88 -0.57
CA LEU A 228 18.00 10.84 0.51
C LEU A 228 17.77 10.12 1.82
N ASP A 229 18.04 10.83 2.91
CA ASP A 229 17.78 10.34 4.26
C ASP A 229 16.39 10.78 4.73
N PHE A 230 15.45 9.84 4.73
CA PHE A 230 14.07 10.06 5.14
C PHE A 230 13.85 9.86 6.64
N PHE A 231 14.88 10.06 7.48
CA PHE A 231 14.77 9.95 8.93
C PHE A 231 13.58 10.71 9.52
N GLY A 232 13.31 11.94 9.04
CA GLY A 232 12.17 12.76 9.46
C GLY A 232 10.81 12.08 9.22
N MET A 233 10.72 11.17 8.26
CA MET A 233 9.50 10.39 7.97
C MET A 233 9.36 9.14 8.86
N SER A 234 10.38 8.73 9.61
CA SER A 234 10.29 7.59 10.52
C SER A 234 9.31 7.84 11.68
N LYS A 235 8.80 6.76 12.29
CA LYS A 235 8.11 6.82 13.59
C LYS A 235 8.94 6.03 14.60
N GLY A 236 9.51 6.72 15.59
CA GLY A 236 10.26 6.06 16.67
C GLY A 236 11.61 5.50 16.21
N LYS A 237 11.95 4.28 16.67
CA LYS A 237 13.18 3.59 16.27
C LYS A 237 13.08 3.10 14.83
N ILE A 238 14.17 3.22 14.06
CA ILE A 238 14.25 2.68 12.71
C ILE A 238 14.26 1.14 12.81
N GLU A 239 13.27 0.50 12.19
CA GLU A 239 13.14 -0.97 12.12
C GLU A 239 13.82 -1.57 10.86
N THR A 240 14.38 -0.71 10.01
CA THR A 240 15.18 -1.06 8.81
C THR A 240 16.67 -0.90 9.09
N ILE A 241 17.52 -1.25 8.12
CA ILE A 241 18.99 -1.12 8.25
C ILE A 241 19.38 0.36 8.42
N ASP A 242 18.76 1.24 7.64
CA ASP A 242 18.95 2.69 7.68
C ASP A 242 17.64 3.41 7.26
N SER A 243 17.70 4.73 7.16
CA SER A 243 16.65 5.61 6.64
C SER A 243 16.89 6.10 5.21
N LEU A 244 17.87 5.52 4.51
CA LEU A 244 18.20 5.90 3.14
C LEU A 244 17.18 5.29 2.17
N CYS A 245 16.73 6.11 1.23
CA CYS A 245 15.76 5.71 0.22
C CYS A 245 16.02 6.48 -1.06
N THR A 246 15.94 5.76 -2.18
CA THR A 246 15.93 6.34 -3.52
C THR A 246 14.54 6.16 -4.11
N LEU A 247 13.82 7.27 -4.27
CA LEU A 247 12.58 7.28 -5.04
C LEU A 247 12.94 7.14 -6.52
N GLN A 248 12.72 5.95 -7.07
CA GLN A 248 12.99 5.65 -8.47
C GLN A 248 11.96 6.31 -9.38
N THR A 249 10.70 6.30 -8.95
CA THR A 249 9.63 7.10 -9.55
C THR A 249 8.74 7.67 -8.46
N ALA A 250 8.27 8.90 -8.66
CA ALA A 250 7.25 9.52 -7.83
C ALA A 250 6.38 10.42 -8.73
N THR A 251 5.11 10.07 -8.87
CA THR A 251 4.18 10.85 -9.68
C THR A 251 2.93 11.22 -8.90
N CYS A 252 2.33 12.35 -9.26
CA CYS A 252 1.00 12.77 -8.84
C CYS A 252 0.23 13.30 -10.06
N CYS A 253 -0.91 12.68 -10.37
CA CYS A 253 -1.80 13.14 -11.44
C CYS A 253 -3.20 13.43 -10.90
N TRP A 254 -3.93 14.26 -11.65
CA TRP A 254 -5.35 14.49 -11.45
C TRP A 254 -6.15 13.55 -12.36
N PHE A 255 -7.18 12.93 -11.80
CA PHE A 255 -8.12 12.10 -12.53
C PHE A 255 -9.55 12.54 -12.22
N ASP A 256 -10.32 12.90 -13.24
CA ASP A 256 -11.72 13.34 -13.14
C ASP A 256 -12.70 12.35 -13.79
N GLY A 257 -12.27 11.12 -14.04
CA GLY A 257 -13.07 10.14 -14.79
C GLY A 257 -12.87 10.19 -16.30
N SER A 258 -12.13 11.16 -16.85
CA SER A 258 -11.83 11.21 -18.28
C SER A 258 -10.66 10.27 -18.63
N MET A 259 -10.77 9.54 -19.75
CA MET A 259 -9.75 8.56 -20.19
C MET A 259 -8.38 9.15 -20.53
N ALA A 260 -8.22 10.47 -20.49
CA ALA A 260 -7.02 11.18 -20.92
C ALA A 260 -5.80 11.01 -19.98
N ALA A 261 -5.97 10.47 -18.76
CA ALA A 261 -4.88 10.30 -17.78
C ALA A 261 -4.24 8.89 -17.77
N SER A 262 -4.47 8.07 -18.80
CA SER A 262 -4.28 6.61 -18.75
C SER A 262 -2.84 6.11 -18.63
N GLU A 263 -1.83 6.84 -19.12
CA GLU A 263 -0.45 6.29 -19.21
C GLU A 263 0.21 5.98 -17.85
N ASN A 264 -0.22 6.63 -16.78
CA ASN A 264 0.38 6.47 -15.44
C ASN A 264 -0.49 5.67 -14.46
N LEU A 265 -1.69 5.27 -14.88
CA LEU A 265 -2.68 4.59 -14.05
C LEU A 265 -2.74 3.09 -14.39
N PRO A 266 -3.23 2.24 -13.47
CA PRO A 266 -3.61 0.87 -13.80
C PRO A 266 -4.57 0.84 -15.00
N PHE A 267 -4.45 -0.17 -15.85
CA PHE A 267 -5.23 -0.28 -17.09
C PHE A 267 -6.74 -0.13 -16.87
N THR A 268 -7.28 -0.84 -15.86
CA THR A 268 -8.71 -0.81 -15.53
C THR A 268 -9.14 0.38 -14.66
N PHE A 269 -8.23 1.29 -14.32
CA PHE A 269 -8.54 2.42 -13.43
C PHE A 269 -9.65 3.31 -14.00
N ALA A 270 -9.56 3.68 -15.27
CA ALA A 270 -10.53 4.55 -15.91
C ALA A 270 -11.90 3.89 -16.08
N GLU A 271 -11.96 2.57 -16.12
CA GLU A 271 -13.19 1.78 -16.18
C GLU A 271 -13.83 1.63 -14.80
N VAL A 272 -13.01 1.40 -13.77
CA VAL A 272 -13.49 1.13 -12.41
C VAL A 272 -13.87 2.42 -11.67
N TRP A 273 -13.10 3.50 -11.79
CA TRP A 273 -13.33 4.75 -11.04
C TRP A 273 -14.77 5.30 -11.17
N PRO A 274 -15.36 5.40 -12.38
CA PRO A 274 -16.75 5.84 -12.54
C PRO A 274 -17.78 4.99 -11.80
N THR A 275 -17.46 3.74 -11.46
CA THR A 275 -18.36 2.80 -10.75
C THR A 275 -18.32 2.92 -9.23
N VAL A 276 -17.34 3.64 -8.69
CA VAL A 276 -17.11 3.82 -7.23
C VAL A 276 -17.10 5.29 -6.80
N THR A 277 -17.21 6.21 -7.76
CA THR A 277 -17.25 7.65 -7.51
C THR A 277 -18.64 8.11 -7.06
N THR A 278 -18.69 9.18 -6.27
CA THR A 278 -19.95 9.84 -5.89
C THR A 278 -20.01 11.27 -6.45
N PRO A 279 -21.19 11.92 -6.53
CA PRO A 279 -21.30 13.32 -6.92
C PRO A 279 -20.50 14.29 -6.02
N GLU A 280 -20.25 13.90 -4.77
CA GLU A 280 -19.45 14.65 -3.81
C GLU A 280 -17.95 14.57 -4.13
N PHE A 281 -17.48 13.49 -4.75
CA PHE A 281 -16.07 13.25 -5.07
C PHE A 281 -15.85 12.99 -6.56
N PRO A 282 -16.04 13.99 -7.43
CA PRO A 282 -16.03 13.80 -8.89
C PRO A 282 -14.66 13.44 -9.48
N GLY A 283 -13.58 13.56 -8.70
CA GLY A 283 -12.24 13.23 -9.14
C GLY A 283 -11.30 12.96 -7.98
N CYS A 284 -10.06 12.57 -8.29
CA CYS A 284 -9.05 12.25 -7.31
C CYS A 284 -7.64 12.68 -7.74
N LEU A 285 -6.77 12.85 -6.75
CA LEU A 285 -5.33 12.84 -6.96
C LEU A 285 -4.84 11.41 -6.84
N VAL A 286 -4.08 10.95 -7.82
CA VAL A 286 -3.45 9.63 -7.80
C VAL A 286 -1.95 9.80 -7.69
N PHE A 287 -1.37 9.23 -6.63
CA PHE A 287 0.06 9.19 -6.39
C PHE A 287 0.59 7.81 -6.70
N ARG A 288 1.77 7.74 -7.31
CA ARG A 288 2.48 6.49 -7.54
C ARG A 288 3.92 6.64 -7.11
N PHE A 289 4.38 5.77 -6.22
CA PHE A 289 5.74 5.80 -5.68
C PHE A 289 6.40 4.45 -5.90
N LYS A 290 7.54 4.44 -6.60
CA LYS A 290 8.44 3.28 -6.67
C LYS A 290 9.76 3.65 -6.01
N ALA A 291 10.21 2.84 -5.07
CA ALA A 291 11.49 3.05 -4.40
C ALA A 291 12.17 1.74 -4.05
N ASN A 292 13.47 1.80 -3.77
CA ASN A 292 14.21 0.64 -3.27
C ASN A 292 13.68 0.16 -1.89
N ARG A 293 13.26 1.10 -1.05
CA ARG A 293 12.78 0.85 0.32
C ARG A 293 11.79 1.94 0.74
N PHE A 294 10.93 1.62 1.70
CA PHE A 294 10.14 2.61 2.44
C PHE A 294 10.21 2.34 3.94
N LEU A 295 10.24 3.42 4.74
CA LEU A 295 10.07 3.32 6.18
C LEU A 295 8.61 3.09 6.55
N LYS A 296 8.36 2.59 7.75
CA LYS A 296 7.00 2.42 8.29
C LYS A 296 6.25 3.75 8.24
N ARG A 297 5.07 3.76 7.59
CA ARG A 297 4.21 4.94 7.34
C ARG A 297 4.79 6.00 6.41
N MET A 298 5.96 5.77 5.82
CA MET A 298 6.67 6.77 5.01
C MET A 298 5.81 7.32 3.87
N VAL A 299 5.24 6.44 3.04
CA VAL A 299 4.43 6.86 1.88
C VAL A 299 3.28 7.77 2.30
N ARG A 300 2.54 7.40 3.34
CA ARG A 300 1.40 8.16 3.87
C ARG A 300 1.80 9.53 4.42
N LYS A 301 2.99 9.62 5.03
CA LYS A 301 3.55 10.89 5.49
C LYS A 301 4.06 11.74 4.33
N MET A 302 4.69 11.12 3.33
CA MET A 302 5.13 11.81 2.12
C MET A 302 3.94 12.49 1.43
N ILE A 303 2.82 11.78 1.27
CA ILE A 303 1.59 12.33 0.67
C ILE A 303 1.13 13.59 1.39
N ASN A 304 0.95 13.54 2.71
CA ASN A 304 0.54 14.72 3.47
C ASN A 304 1.58 15.84 3.42
N SER A 305 2.85 15.50 3.53
CA SER A 305 3.95 16.46 3.57
C SER A 305 4.13 17.18 2.24
N VAL A 306 4.13 16.47 1.11
CA VAL A 306 4.26 17.07 -0.23
C VAL A 306 3.03 17.90 -0.59
N LEU A 307 1.82 17.47 -0.18
CA LEU A 307 0.60 18.25 -0.36
C LEU A 307 0.66 19.57 0.42
N GLN A 308 1.13 19.55 1.67
CA GLN A 308 1.31 20.78 2.45
C GLN A 308 2.29 21.73 1.75
N GLU A 309 3.47 21.25 1.38
CA GLU A 309 4.50 22.09 0.75
C GLU A 309 4.06 22.65 -0.60
N ALA A 310 3.37 21.87 -1.42
CA ALA A 310 2.86 22.31 -2.72
C ALA A 310 1.87 23.49 -2.63
N THR A 311 1.31 23.76 -1.44
CA THR A 311 0.35 24.86 -1.21
C THR A 311 0.99 26.13 -0.65
N LEU A 312 2.24 26.04 -0.20
CA LEU A 312 2.94 27.18 0.37
C LEU A 312 3.60 28.02 -0.74
N PRO A 313 3.51 29.38 -0.70
CA PRO A 313 4.12 30.26 -1.69
C PRO A 313 5.63 30.07 -1.89
N LYS A 314 6.34 29.53 -0.88
CA LYS A 314 7.76 29.21 -0.90
C LYS A 314 8.02 27.78 -0.41
N GLY A 315 7.04 26.88 -0.56
CA GLY A 315 7.17 25.50 -0.11
C GLY A 315 8.23 24.76 -0.90
N CYS A 316 9.05 24.01 -0.18
CA CYS A 316 10.11 23.19 -0.74
C CYS A 316 10.16 21.87 0.01
N TRP A 317 9.59 20.84 -0.60
CA TRP A 317 9.50 19.54 0.04
C TRP A 317 10.87 18.87 0.19
N ARG A 318 11.79 19.15 -0.73
CA ARG A 318 13.19 18.73 -0.63
C ARG A 318 13.85 19.27 0.63
N ASP A 319 13.74 20.57 0.90
CA ASP A 319 14.34 21.19 2.09
C ASP A 319 13.79 20.56 3.37
N ARG A 320 12.49 20.22 3.38
CA ARG A 320 11.86 19.52 4.51
C ARG A 320 12.43 18.12 4.74
N ILE A 321 12.69 17.37 3.67
CA ILE A 321 13.35 16.05 3.77
C ILE A 321 14.77 16.24 4.31
N MET A 322 15.52 17.21 3.77
CA MET A 322 16.91 17.50 4.15
C MET A 322 17.05 17.98 5.60
N ALA A 323 16.05 18.67 6.13
CA ALA A 323 16.00 19.09 7.53
C ALA A 323 15.88 17.91 8.50
N LYS A 324 15.40 16.73 8.04
CA LYS A 324 15.21 15.51 8.84
C LYS A 324 14.35 15.70 10.10
N GLU A 325 13.57 16.76 10.14
CA GLU A 325 12.68 17.05 11.26
C GLU A 325 11.47 16.12 11.23
N ARG A 326 11.13 15.55 12.40
CA ARG A 326 10.00 14.61 12.47
C ARG A 326 8.64 15.28 12.33
N GLY A 327 8.53 16.56 12.74
CA GLY A 327 7.39 17.47 12.56
C GLY A 327 5.98 16.92 12.82
N ASP A 328 4.95 17.74 12.56
CA ASP A 328 3.54 17.29 12.51
C ASP A 328 3.22 16.53 11.22
N ASN A 329 4.02 15.50 10.92
CA ASN A 329 3.84 14.63 9.76
C ASN A 329 2.89 13.48 10.11
N HIS A 330 1.61 13.81 10.31
CA HIS A 330 0.56 12.81 10.42
C HIS A 330 0.46 12.02 9.11
N PRO A 331 0.33 10.68 9.16
CA PRO A 331 0.15 9.90 7.94
C PRO A 331 -1.26 10.12 7.37
N ALA A 332 -1.38 10.24 6.04
CA ALA A 332 -2.65 10.22 5.32
C ALA A 332 -3.47 8.95 5.65
N PRO A 333 -4.80 8.88 5.43
CA PRO A 333 -5.60 7.67 5.68
C PRO A 333 -5.01 6.37 5.06
N GLY A 334 -5.22 5.23 5.71
CA GLY A 334 -4.66 3.94 5.25
C GLY A 334 -5.38 3.39 4.01
N GLU A 335 -6.70 3.55 3.98
CA GLU A 335 -7.61 3.11 2.91
C GLU A 335 -7.29 3.69 1.53
N GLY A 336 -6.65 4.87 1.50
CA GLY A 336 -6.20 5.50 0.26
C GLY A 336 -4.95 4.86 -0.31
N LEU A 337 -4.25 3.98 0.41
CA LEU A 337 -2.98 3.38 0.00
C LEU A 337 -3.14 1.91 -0.41
N CYS A 338 -2.52 1.54 -1.53
CA CYS A 338 -2.34 0.18 -1.98
C CYS A 338 -0.86 -0.15 -2.19
N PHE A 339 -0.39 -1.26 -1.61
CA PHE A 339 0.85 -1.91 -2.05
C PHE A 339 0.59 -2.53 -3.42
N TRP A 340 1.12 -1.91 -4.48
CA TRP A 340 0.81 -2.30 -5.84
C TRP A 340 1.59 -3.56 -6.23
N ARG A 341 2.92 -3.52 -6.14
CA ARG A 341 3.80 -4.67 -6.44
C ARG A 341 5.21 -4.53 -5.88
N ALA A 342 5.89 -5.66 -5.76
CA ALA A 342 7.32 -5.75 -5.49
C ALA A 342 8.11 -5.96 -6.79
N TYR A 343 9.43 -5.78 -6.76
CA TYR A 343 10.35 -6.13 -7.85
C TYR A 343 11.54 -6.88 -7.24
N VAL A 344 11.87 -8.06 -7.77
CA VAL A 344 12.91 -8.96 -7.24
C VAL A 344 14.21 -8.83 -8.02
#